data_AF-A0A7D7ML00-F1
#
_entry.id   AF-A0A7D7ML00-F1
#
_cell.length_a   1.000
_cell.length_b   1.000
_cell.length_c   1.000
_cell.angle_alpha   90.00
_cell.angle_beta   90.00
_cell.angle_gamma   90.00
#
_symmetry.space_group_name_H-M   'P 1'
#
loop_
_entity.id
_entity.type
_entity.pdbx_description
1 polymer ?
#
loop_
_entity_poly.entity_id
_entity_poly.type
_entity_poly.pdbx_seq_one_letter_code
_entity_poly.pdbx_strand_id
1 'polypeptide(L)'
;MEVLKLLESKEGGIVIKNFKWIVVMLLVLTILIFFYTSIVRDENHIVKVNPQYGIFSWSSEEVTGNKVQLISDLREYKFDRVFQSFSSQLTDEEIDSFVLEVTSNNIDVYSLIGTPEWALDPSGQEMVERLERVVRVNHSLSKDHQIKGVVVDVEPYVMDDFDWEDVSTQASYLSGLRQLYQAAEDNGLELIVVVPYFYDTKGYKKLVNTIISEAATELAVMNYYRDKEIDHLDHEARQAKTAGKPITTIYEFKRPGEHGLTHKNSYYNEGYTAAIENGNRLIEHYKDQRVNIAYHDYHAFREVIENE
;
A
#
# COMPACT_ATOMS: atom_id res chain seq x y z
N MET A 1 16.24 -54.15 40.76
CA MET A 1 16.45 -54.42 42.20
C MET A 1 17.82 -53.85 42.54
N GLU A 2 17.91 -53.01 43.58
CA GLU A 2 19.17 -52.57 44.21
C GLU A 2 19.94 -51.32 43.72
N VAL A 3 19.27 -50.20 43.44
CA VAL A 3 19.91 -48.85 43.53
C VAL A 3 19.05 -47.81 44.27
N LEU A 4 17.79 -48.10 44.58
CA LEU A 4 16.86 -47.18 45.26
C LEU A 4 16.84 -47.30 46.81
N LYS A 5 17.90 -47.82 47.43
CA LYS A 5 17.92 -48.14 48.88
C LYS A 5 19.05 -47.48 49.68
N LEU A 6 19.53 -46.30 49.27
CA LEU A 6 20.67 -45.69 49.96
C LEU A 6 20.64 -44.15 50.10
N LEU A 7 19.46 -43.57 50.37
CA LEU A 7 19.35 -42.15 50.76
C LEU A 7 18.32 -41.90 51.89
N GLU A 8 18.20 -42.82 52.84
CA GLU A 8 17.56 -42.55 54.14
C GLU A 8 18.62 -42.51 55.24
N SER A 9 19.42 -41.44 55.25
CA SER A 9 20.12 -40.97 56.45
C SER A 9 19.49 -39.66 56.89
N LYS A 10 19.23 -39.55 58.21
CA LYS A 10 18.33 -38.59 58.87
C LYS A 10 18.78 -37.12 58.87
N GLU A 11 19.65 -36.71 57.94
CA GLU A 11 20.00 -35.29 57.70
C GLU A 11 19.69 -34.82 56.26
N GLY A 12 19.26 -35.72 55.36
CA GLY A 12 18.99 -35.40 53.94
C GLY A 12 17.64 -34.76 53.61
N GLY A 13 16.73 -34.64 54.60
CA GLY A 13 15.35 -34.20 54.37
C GLY A 13 15.20 -32.74 53.92
N ILE A 14 16.13 -31.86 54.31
CA ILE A 14 16.16 -30.45 53.92
C ILE A 14 16.74 -30.30 52.50
N VAL A 15 17.79 -31.07 52.19
CA VAL A 15 18.49 -31.01 50.89
C VAL A 15 17.61 -31.52 49.75
N ILE A 16 16.87 -32.62 49.96
CA ILE A 16 16.00 -33.19 48.92
C ILE A 16 14.76 -32.32 48.66
N LYS A 17 14.21 -31.65 49.68
CA LYS A 17 13.10 -30.70 49.50
C LYS A 17 13.53 -29.50 48.66
N ASN A 18 14.70 -28.94 48.96
CA ASN A 18 15.25 -27.80 48.21
C ASN A 18 15.64 -28.22 46.78
N PHE A 19 16.14 -29.44 46.58
CA PHE A 19 16.47 -29.98 45.26
C PHE A 19 15.25 -30.06 44.33
N LYS A 20 14.08 -30.49 44.83
CA LYS A 20 12.84 -30.49 44.05
C LYS A 20 12.42 -29.09 43.61
N TRP A 21 12.53 -28.10 44.49
CA TRP A 21 12.22 -26.71 44.15
C TRP A 21 13.20 -26.09 43.16
N ILE A 22 14.49 -26.44 43.25
CA ILE A 22 15.51 -26.01 42.28
C ILE A 22 15.20 -26.58 40.88
N VAL A 23 14.83 -27.86 40.77
CA VAL A 23 14.45 -28.48 39.49
C VAL A 23 13.20 -27.83 38.90
N VAL A 24 12.20 -27.51 39.72
CA VAL A 24 10.99 -26.79 39.28
C VAL A 24 11.31 -25.37 38.81
N MET A 25 12.15 -24.63 39.54
CA MET A 25 12.59 -23.30 39.12
C MET A 25 13.36 -23.31 37.80
N LEU A 26 14.25 -24.29 37.61
CA LEU A 26 15.00 -24.44 36.36
C LEU A 26 14.07 -24.76 35.19
N LEU A 27 13.07 -25.62 35.38
CA LEU A 27 12.05 -25.92 34.37
C LEU A 27 11.25 -24.68 33.97
N VAL A 28 10.76 -23.91 34.96
CA VAL A 28 10.04 -22.65 34.71
C VAL A 28 10.94 -21.65 33.98
N LEU A 29 12.20 -21.52 34.37
CA LEU A 29 13.15 -20.62 33.71
C LEU A 29 13.41 -21.04 32.25
N THR A 30 13.56 -22.34 31.96
CA THR A 30 13.67 -22.81 30.57
C THR A 30 12.42 -22.57 29.76
N ILE A 31 11.22 -22.70 30.36
CA ILE A 31 9.96 -22.38 29.68
C ILE A 31 9.90 -20.87 29.40
N LEU A 32 10.25 -20.02 30.37
CA LEU A 32 10.29 -18.57 30.19
C LEU A 32 11.32 -18.13 29.15
N ILE A 33 12.50 -18.75 29.12
CA ILE A 33 13.52 -18.51 28.08
C ILE A 33 12.98 -18.98 26.73
N PHE A 34 12.34 -20.14 26.65
CA PHE A 34 11.77 -20.64 25.40
C PHE A 34 10.66 -19.71 24.88
N PHE A 35 9.76 -19.25 25.75
CA PHE A 35 8.74 -18.26 25.41
C PHE A 35 9.36 -16.92 25.01
N TYR A 36 10.35 -16.42 25.75
CA TYR A 36 11.06 -15.18 25.40
C TYR A 36 11.77 -15.31 24.05
N THR A 37 12.47 -16.43 23.79
CA THR A 37 13.10 -16.67 22.49
C THR A 37 12.09 -16.88 21.37
N SER A 38 10.89 -17.39 21.65
CA SER A 38 9.84 -17.56 20.65
C SER A 38 9.22 -16.20 20.29
N ILE A 39 8.96 -15.35 21.30
CA ILE A 39 8.46 -13.97 21.13
C ILE A 39 9.50 -13.11 20.38
N VAL A 40 10.77 -13.13 20.81
CA VAL A 40 11.85 -12.36 20.16
C VAL A 40 12.22 -12.89 18.77
N ARG A 41 11.99 -14.18 18.50
CA ARG A 41 12.20 -14.78 17.18
C ARG A 41 11.06 -14.45 16.20
N ASP A 42 9.86 -14.21 16.71
CA ASP A 42 8.72 -13.73 15.90
C ASP A 42 8.92 -12.26 15.48
N GLU A 43 9.48 -11.41 16.36
CA GLU A 43 9.82 -10.01 16.05
C GLU A 43 10.91 -9.84 14.97
N ASN A 44 11.71 -10.88 14.70
CA ASN A 44 12.81 -10.84 13.71
C ASN A 44 12.51 -11.61 12.41
N HIS A 45 11.31 -12.18 12.25
CA HIS A 45 10.87 -12.67 10.96
C HIS A 45 10.20 -11.52 10.21
N ILE A 46 10.99 -10.78 9.44
CA ILE A 46 10.45 -10.07 8.28
C ILE A 46 9.86 -11.17 7.39
N VAL A 47 8.56 -11.40 7.48
CA VAL A 47 7.83 -12.15 6.48
C VAL A 47 8.13 -11.44 5.17
N LYS A 48 8.89 -12.10 4.29
CA LYS A 48 9.12 -11.61 2.93
C LYS A 48 7.77 -11.69 2.22
N VAL A 49 6.95 -10.66 2.39
CA VAL A 49 5.70 -10.51 1.65
C VAL A 49 6.10 -10.20 0.21
N ASN A 50 5.58 -10.97 -0.73
CA ASN A 50 5.82 -10.71 -2.15
C ASN A 50 5.28 -9.31 -2.50
N PRO A 51 5.98 -8.58 -3.39
CA PRO A 51 5.48 -7.30 -3.89
C PRO A 51 4.13 -7.50 -4.57
N GLN A 52 3.21 -6.55 -4.40
CA GLN A 52 1.95 -6.52 -5.14
C GLN A 52 2.09 -5.69 -6.41
N TYR A 53 1.35 -6.07 -7.44
CA TYR A 53 1.26 -5.36 -8.72
C TYR A 53 -0.12 -4.71 -8.87
N GLY A 54 -0.15 -3.41 -9.15
CA GLY A 54 -1.36 -2.61 -9.31
C GLY A 54 -1.50 -1.98 -10.70
N ILE A 55 -2.74 -1.70 -11.11
CA ILE A 55 -3.02 -0.93 -12.33
C ILE A 55 -4.10 0.11 -12.04
N PHE A 56 -3.88 1.34 -12.50
CA PHE A 56 -4.85 2.43 -12.42
C PHE A 56 -5.80 2.36 -13.61
N SER A 57 -7.10 2.38 -13.34
CA SER A 57 -8.18 2.33 -14.32
C SER A 57 -9.13 3.51 -14.11
N TRP A 58 -9.07 4.47 -15.03
CA TRP A 58 -9.73 5.78 -14.87
C TRP A 58 -11.14 5.85 -15.47
N SER A 59 -11.45 4.98 -16.42
CA SER A 59 -12.70 5.02 -17.18
C SER A 59 -13.77 4.12 -16.56
N SER A 60 -15.04 4.55 -16.67
CA SER A 60 -16.20 3.75 -16.24
C SER A 60 -16.59 2.66 -17.23
N GLU A 61 -16.02 2.65 -18.44
CA GLU A 61 -16.24 1.57 -19.40
C GLU A 61 -15.74 0.23 -18.86
N GLU A 62 -14.66 0.23 -18.09
CA GLU A 62 -14.07 -0.94 -17.45
C GLU A 62 -14.99 -1.57 -16.39
N VAL A 63 -15.95 -0.81 -15.86
CA VAL A 63 -16.99 -1.30 -14.94
C VAL A 63 -18.15 -1.94 -15.71
N THR A 64 -18.45 -1.40 -16.89
CA THR A 64 -19.68 -1.70 -17.65
C THR A 64 -19.39 -2.53 -18.92
N GLY A 65 -18.85 -1.89 -19.96
CA GLY A 65 -18.66 -2.48 -21.29
C GLY A 65 -17.39 -3.32 -21.47
N ASN A 66 -16.28 -2.92 -20.83
CA ASN A 66 -14.94 -3.49 -21.04
C ASN A 66 -14.49 -4.42 -19.90
N LYS A 67 -15.36 -4.69 -18.91
CA LYS A 67 -15.06 -5.48 -17.71
C LYS A 67 -14.41 -6.84 -17.99
N VAL A 68 -14.92 -7.57 -18.99
CA VAL A 68 -14.38 -8.89 -19.37
C VAL A 68 -12.93 -8.79 -19.84
N GLN A 69 -12.62 -7.77 -20.66
CA GLN A 69 -11.27 -7.55 -21.15
C GLN A 69 -10.34 -7.15 -20.00
N LEU A 70 -10.77 -6.21 -19.15
CA LEU A 70 -9.99 -5.81 -17.97
C LEU A 70 -9.66 -7.01 -17.09
N ILE A 71 -10.63 -7.84 -16.72
CA ILE A 71 -10.39 -9.03 -15.89
C ILE A 71 -9.44 -10.02 -16.59
N SER A 72 -9.53 -10.18 -17.90
CA SER A 72 -8.58 -11.00 -18.67
C SER A 72 -7.16 -10.47 -18.52
N ASP A 73 -6.96 -9.18 -18.74
CA ASP A 73 -5.65 -8.54 -18.69
C ASP A 73 -5.09 -8.55 -17.26
N LEU A 74 -5.92 -8.29 -16.25
CA LEU A 74 -5.52 -8.38 -14.84
C LEU A 74 -4.94 -9.76 -14.49
N ARG A 75 -5.54 -10.83 -15.01
CA ARG A 75 -5.08 -12.21 -14.77
C ARG A 75 -3.86 -12.57 -15.59
N GLU A 76 -3.84 -12.21 -16.87
CA GLU A 76 -2.74 -12.51 -17.79
C GLU A 76 -1.43 -11.89 -17.30
N TYR A 77 -1.49 -10.63 -16.87
CA TYR A 77 -0.35 -9.86 -16.40
C TYR A 77 -0.14 -9.92 -14.88
N LYS A 78 -0.91 -10.78 -14.19
CA LYS A 78 -0.77 -11.10 -12.75
C LYS A 78 -0.83 -9.86 -11.85
N PHE A 79 -1.78 -8.98 -12.12
CA PHE A 79 -2.10 -7.89 -11.23
C PHE A 79 -2.79 -8.43 -9.97
N ASP A 80 -2.35 -7.95 -8.80
CA ASP A 80 -2.95 -8.26 -7.51
C ASP A 80 -4.03 -7.23 -7.14
N ARG A 81 -3.93 -6.02 -7.69
CA ARG A 81 -4.78 -4.88 -7.33
C ARG A 81 -5.22 -4.11 -8.58
N VAL A 82 -6.47 -3.66 -8.58
CA VAL A 82 -6.96 -2.64 -9.53
C VAL A 82 -7.43 -1.41 -8.75
N PHE A 83 -6.97 -0.25 -9.18
CA PHE A 83 -7.40 1.04 -8.66
C PHE A 83 -8.40 1.62 -9.65
N GLN A 84 -9.68 1.37 -9.42
CA GLN A 84 -10.76 1.68 -10.36
C GLN A 84 -11.45 2.98 -9.95
N SER A 85 -11.55 3.92 -10.88
CA SER A 85 -12.37 5.11 -10.72
C SER A 85 -13.84 4.77 -10.91
N PHE A 86 -14.66 5.09 -9.91
CA PHE A 86 -16.10 4.91 -9.97
C PHE A 86 -16.78 6.27 -10.20
N SER A 87 -17.20 6.52 -11.44
CA SER A 87 -17.90 7.75 -11.79
C SER A 87 -19.20 7.89 -11.00
N SER A 88 -19.66 9.13 -10.80
CA SER A 88 -20.94 9.42 -10.13
C SER A 88 -22.17 8.95 -10.90
N GLN A 89 -22.00 8.54 -12.17
CA GLN A 89 -23.08 8.06 -13.04
C GLN A 89 -23.35 6.56 -12.87
N LEU A 90 -22.36 5.79 -12.43
CA LEU A 90 -22.54 4.37 -12.12
C LEU A 90 -23.53 4.20 -10.98
N THR A 91 -24.37 3.17 -11.01
CA THR A 91 -25.19 2.81 -9.84
C THR A 91 -24.38 1.96 -8.86
N ASP A 92 -24.84 1.87 -7.61
CA ASP A 92 -24.16 1.04 -6.61
C ASP A 92 -24.25 -0.46 -7.01
N GLU A 93 -25.31 -0.89 -7.70
CA GLU A 93 -25.43 -2.27 -8.23
C GLU A 93 -24.43 -2.57 -9.35
N GLU A 94 -24.12 -1.60 -10.21
CA GLU A 94 -23.08 -1.76 -11.25
C GLU A 94 -21.69 -1.91 -10.61
N ILE A 95 -21.42 -1.14 -9.55
CA ILE A 95 -20.18 -1.26 -8.78
C ILE A 95 -20.13 -2.61 -8.06
N ASP A 96 -21.20 -3.01 -7.37
CA ASP A 96 -21.28 -4.31 -6.69
C ASP A 96 -20.96 -5.48 -7.63
N SER A 97 -21.59 -5.48 -8.82
CA SER A 97 -21.34 -6.51 -9.85
C SER A 97 -19.88 -6.52 -10.30
N PHE A 98 -19.28 -5.34 -10.53
CA PHE A 98 -17.88 -5.24 -10.90
C PHE A 98 -16.96 -5.78 -9.80
N VAL A 99 -17.16 -5.35 -8.55
CA VAL A 99 -16.31 -5.74 -7.43
C VAL A 99 -16.38 -7.26 -7.23
N LEU A 100 -17.58 -7.84 -7.26
CA LEU A 100 -17.77 -9.30 -7.14
C LEU A 100 -17.00 -10.07 -8.22
N GLU A 101 -17.07 -9.63 -9.46
CA GLU A 101 -16.41 -10.32 -10.58
C GLU A 101 -14.88 -10.20 -10.52
N VAL A 102 -14.34 -9.02 -10.20
CA VAL A 102 -12.89 -8.82 -10.07
C VAL A 102 -12.32 -9.60 -8.88
N THR A 103 -12.93 -9.46 -7.71
CA THR A 103 -12.46 -10.13 -6.47
C THR A 103 -12.60 -11.64 -6.53
N SER A 104 -13.56 -12.18 -7.30
CA SER A 104 -13.65 -13.63 -7.57
C SER A 104 -12.42 -14.21 -8.28
N ASN A 105 -11.58 -13.35 -8.86
CA ASN A 105 -10.30 -13.72 -9.47
C ASN A 105 -9.10 -13.49 -8.55
N ASN A 106 -9.34 -13.25 -7.24
CA ASN A 106 -8.33 -12.92 -6.22
C ASN A 106 -7.57 -11.62 -6.52
N ILE A 107 -8.26 -10.64 -7.08
CA ILE A 107 -7.72 -9.30 -7.35
C ILE A 107 -8.43 -8.31 -6.41
N ASP A 108 -7.66 -7.57 -5.63
CA ASP A 108 -8.18 -6.55 -4.74
C ASP A 108 -8.65 -5.33 -5.54
N VAL A 109 -9.81 -4.78 -5.15
CA VAL A 109 -10.37 -3.57 -5.76
C VAL A 109 -10.21 -2.40 -4.78
N TYR A 110 -9.69 -1.28 -5.29
CA TYR A 110 -9.68 0.00 -4.57
C TYR A 110 -10.45 1.04 -5.38
N SER A 111 -11.12 1.95 -4.68
CA SER A 111 -11.76 3.13 -5.29
C SER A 111 -10.71 4.20 -5.56
N LEU A 112 -10.45 4.51 -6.82
CA LEU A 112 -9.55 5.57 -7.25
C LEU A 112 -10.30 6.90 -7.31
N ILE A 113 -9.80 7.90 -6.56
CA ILE A 113 -10.40 9.23 -6.48
C ILE A 113 -9.32 10.30 -6.57
N GLY A 114 -9.69 11.49 -7.04
CA GLY A 114 -8.73 12.58 -7.14
C GLY A 114 -9.25 13.75 -7.96
N THR A 115 -9.13 14.95 -7.41
CA THR A 115 -9.35 16.22 -8.11
C THR A 115 -8.38 17.25 -7.52
N PRO A 116 -7.64 18.04 -8.32
CA PRO A 116 -6.63 18.97 -7.79
C PRO A 116 -7.15 19.94 -6.71
N GLU A 117 -8.37 20.45 -6.88
CA GLU A 117 -8.99 21.44 -6.00
C GLU A 117 -9.28 20.90 -4.60
N TRP A 118 -9.33 19.57 -4.41
CA TRP A 118 -9.50 18.97 -3.09
C TRP A 118 -8.34 19.27 -2.13
N ALA A 119 -7.17 19.65 -2.65
CA ALA A 119 -6.08 20.15 -1.83
C ALA A 119 -6.41 21.46 -1.11
N LEU A 120 -7.41 22.20 -1.57
CA LEU A 120 -7.85 23.47 -0.99
C LEU A 120 -8.95 23.29 0.06
N ASP A 121 -9.50 22.08 0.23
CA ASP A 121 -10.54 21.79 1.21
C ASP A 121 -9.98 21.16 2.49
N PRO A 122 -9.88 21.91 3.61
CA PRO A 122 -9.32 21.39 4.85
C PRO A 122 -10.26 20.42 5.58
N SER A 123 -11.54 20.37 5.19
CA SER A 123 -12.51 19.43 5.75
C SER A 123 -12.46 18.06 5.07
N GLY A 124 -11.90 17.99 3.86
CA GLY A 124 -11.85 16.78 3.04
C GLY A 124 -13.24 16.26 2.66
N GLN A 125 -14.26 17.13 2.59
CA GLN A 125 -15.67 16.76 2.48
C GLN A 125 -15.90 15.85 1.26
N GLU A 126 -15.49 16.28 0.08
CA GLU A 126 -15.68 15.51 -1.16
C GLU A 126 -14.97 14.15 -1.11
N MET A 127 -13.75 14.11 -0.56
CA MET A 127 -13.01 12.85 -0.39
C MET A 127 -13.74 11.88 0.55
N VAL A 128 -14.25 12.39 1.68
CA VAL A 128 -15.03 11.61 2.65
C VAL A 128 -16.34 11.13 2.03
N GLU A 129 -17.05 11.96 1.26
CA GLU A 129 -18.27 11.55 0.56
C GLU A 129 -18.02 10.41 -0.43
N ARG A 130 -16.86 10.40 -1.13
CA ARG A 130 -16.46 9.26 -1.97
C ARG A 130 -16.19 8.00 -1.14
N LEU A 131 -15.53 8.13 0.01
CA LEU A 131 -15.31 7.00 0.93
C LEU A 131 -16.63 6.46 1.49
N GLU A 132 -17.57 7.32 1.85
CA GLU A 132 -18.90 6.90 2.33
C GLU A 132 -19.65 6.08 1.27
N ARG A 133 -19.46 6.40 -0.02
CA ARG A 133 -19.99 5.56 -1.11
C ARG A 133 -19.37 4.18 -1.11
N VAL A 134 -18.04 4.07 -0.92
CA VAL A 134 -17.35 2.77 -0.79
C VAL A 134 -17.91 1.97 0.39
N VAL A 135 -18.13 2.62 1.54
CA VAL A 135 -18.73 1.97 2.72
C VAL A 135 -20.14 1.44 2.42
N ARG A 136 -20.97 2.23 1.72
CA ARG A 136 -22.33 1.78 1.34
C ARG A 136 -22.31 0.57 0.42
N VAL A 137 -21.48 0.59 -0.62
CA VAL A 137 -21.25 -0.56 -1.53
C VAL A 137 -20.75 -1.77 -0.73
N ASN A 138 -19.77 -1.60 0.15
CA ASN A 138 -19.24 -2.70 0.95
C ASN A 138 -20.27 -3.35 1.89
N HIS A 139 -21.34 -2.65 2.28
CA HIS A 139 -22.41 -3.24 3.10
C HIS A 139 -23.29 -4.26 2.35
N SER A 140 -23.37 -4.21 1.02
CA SER A 140 -24.09 -5.21 0.21
C SER A 140 -23.21 -6.43 -0.12
N LEU A 141 -21.89 -6.32 0.06
CA LEU A 141 -20.90 -7.32 -0.30
C LEU A 141 -20.45 -8.17 0.90
N SER A 142 -20.05 -9.42 0.64
CA SER A 142 -19.41 -10.24 1.67
C SER A 142 -17.96 -9.79 1.89
N LYS A 143 -17.39 -10.07 3.07
CA LYS A 143 -16.05 -9.58 3.46
C LYS A 143 -14.93 -9.86 2.45
N ASP A 144 -14.97 -10.99 1.76
CA ASP A 144 -13.95 -11.38 0.79
C ASP A 144 -14.08 -10.65 -0.56
N HIS A 145 -15.25 -10.04 -0.80
CA HIS A 145 -15.59 -9.31 -2.01
C HIS A 145 -15.79 -7.81 -1.75
N GLN A 146 -15.25 -7.26 -0.67
CA GLN A 146 -15.32 -5.82 -0.40
C GLN A 146 -14.20 -5.06 -1.13
N ILE A 147 -14.49 -3.82 -1.51
CA ILE A 147 -13.49 -2.83 -1.88
C ILE A 147 -12.55 -2.64 -0.69
N LYS A 148 -11.25 -2.83 -0.89
CA LYS A 148 -10.23 -2.83 0.18
C LYS A 148 -9.93 -1.45 0.74
N GLY A 149 -10.11 -0.42 -0.08
CA GLY A 149 -9.77 0.93 0.32
C GLY A 149 -9.92 1.95 -0.79
N VAL A 150 -9.32 3.11 -0.55
CA VAL A 150 -9.33 4.25 -1.45
C VAL A 150 -7.90 4.60 -1.86
N VAL A 151 -7.68 4.87 -3.15
CA VAL A 151 -6.45 5.47 -3.66
C VAL A 151 -6.74 6.93 -4.00
N VAL A 152 -5.99 7.84 -3.39
CA VAL A 152 -6.18 9.29 -3.55
C VAL A 152 -5.05 9.86 -4.40
N ASP A 153 -5.41 10.30 -5.59
CA ASP A 153 -4.51 10.94 -6.54
C ASP A 153 -4.88 12.41 -6.75
N VAL A 154 -4.47 13.24 -5.80
CA VAL A 154 -4.73 14.68 -5.80
C VAL A 154 -3.42 15.39 -6.14
N GLU A 155 -3.37 15.97 -7.33
CA GLU A 155 -2.18 16.62 -7.90
C GLU A 155 -2.35 18.15 -7.92
N PRO A 156 -2.28 18.87 -6.78
CA PRO A 156 -2.58 20.31 -6.76
C PRO A 156 -1.63 21.15 -7.62
N TYR A 157 -0.43 20.64 -7.90
CA TYR A 157 0.56 21.33 -8.76
C TYR A 157 0.14 21.47 -10.24
N VAL A 158 -0.97 20.85 -10.66
CA VAL A 158 -1.53 21.04 -12.00
C VAL A 158 -2.51 22.21 -12.08
N MET A 159 -2.90 22.81 -10.94
CA MET A 159 -3.75 24.01 -10.93
C MET A 159 -2.96 25.22 -11.44
N ASP A 160 -3.61 26.08 -12.23
CA ASP A 160 -3.00 27.26 -12.84
C ASP A 160 -2.45 28.28 -11.81
N ASP A 161 -3.07 28.34 -10.62
CA ASP A 161 -2.73 29.24 -9.52
C ASP A 161 -1.90 28.58 -8.41
N PHE A 162 -1.39 27.36 -8.63
CA PHE A 162 -0.60 26.66 -7.64
C PHE A 162 0.73 27.37 -7.35
N ASP A 163 1.02 27.56 -6.06
CA ASP A 163 2.28 28.11 -5.58
C ASP A 163 3.00 27.10 -4.67
N TRP A 164 4.24 26.76 -5.04
CA TRP A 164 5.11 25.87 -4.27
C TRP A 164 5.46 26.44 -2.88
N GLU A 165 5.38 27.76 -2.71
CA GLU A 165 5.66 28.43 -1.44
C GLU A 165 4.39 28.61 -0.57
N ASP A 166 3.21 28.24 -1.08
CA ASP A 166 1.96 28.36 -0.33
C ASP A 166 1.81 27.24 0.71
N VAL A 167 2.22 27.56 1.93
CA VAL A 167 2.07 26.70 3.11
C VAL A 167 0.59 26.47 3.48
N SER A 168 -0.34 27.33 3.05
CA SER A 168 -1.76 27.19 3.36
C SER A 168 -2.41 26.06 2.57
N THR A 169 -2.08 25.92 1.27
CA THR A 169 -2.48 24.76 0.46
C THR A 169 -1.96 23.45 1.06
N GLN A 170 -0.69 23.40 1.49
CA GLN A 170 -0.14 22.20 2.15
C GLN A 170 -0.88 21.84 3.44
N ALA A 171 -1.16 22.84 4.28
CA ALA A 171 -1.86 22.64 5.54
C ALA A 171 -3.33 22.21 5.32
N SER A 172 -3.98 22.81 4.33
CA SER A 172 -5.35 22.48 3.93
C SER A 172 -5.44 21.04 3.44
N TYR A 173 -4.61 20.67 2.47
CA TYR A 173 -4.59 19.32 1.91
C TYR A 173 -4.31 18.26 2.99
N LEU A 174 -3.31 18.50 3.85
CA LEU A 174 -3.00 17.59 4.94
C LEU A 174 -4.16 17.46 5.96
N SER A 175 -4.89 18.55 6.22
CA SER A 175 -6.09 18.50 7.06
C SER A 175 -7.15 17.60 6.43
N GLY A 176 -7.46 17.79 5.15
CA GLY A 176 -8.41 16.95 4.42
C GLY A 176 -8.01 15.47 4.38
N LEU A 177 -6.73 15.17 4.14
CA LEU A 177 -6.22 13.80 4.17
C LEU A 177 -6.35 13.14 5.55
N ARG A 178 -6.13 13.87 6.65
CA ARG A 178 -6.34 13.32 8.01
C ARG A 178 -7.81 13.00 8.27
N GLN A 179 -8.72 13.83 7.80
CA GLN A 179 -10.17 13.58 7.91
C GLN A 179 -10.55 12.31 7.15
N LEU A 180 -10.07 12.17 5.92
CA LEU A 180 -10.27 10.97 5.11
C LEU A 180 -9.65 9.72 5.76
N TYR A 181 -8.42 9.83 6.25
CA TYR A 181 -7.71 8.72 6.89
C TYR A 181 -8.45 8.22 8.13
N GLN A 182 -8.93 9.13 8.99
CA GLN A 182 -9.73 8.75 10.15
C GLN A 182 -11.03 8.03 9.71
N ALA A 183 -11.72 8.55 8.70
CA ALA A 183 -12.93 7.92 8.18
C ALA A 183 -12.65 6.53 7.57
N ALA A 184 -11.51 6.35 6.91
CA ALA A 184 -11.07 5.05 6.39
C ALA A 184 -10.79 4.04 7.51
N GLU A 185 -10.00 4.44 8.51
CA GLU A 185 -9.67 3.59 9.66
C GLU A 185 -10.92 3.18 10.45
N ASP A 186 -11.87 4.09 10.66
CA ASP A 186 -13.14 3.81 11.36
C ASP A 186 -13.98 2.74 10.64
N ASN A 187 -13.77 2.55 9.34
CA ASN A 187 -14.46 1.57 8.51
C ASN A 187 -13.57 0.38 8.10
N GLY A 188 -12.34 0.29 8.63
CA GLY A 188 -11.40 -0.78 8.30
C GLY A 188 -10.96 -0.78 6.83
N LEU A 189 -10.93 0.40 6.19
CA LEU A 189 -10.51 0.60 4.81
C LEU A 189 -9.06 1.09 4.75
N GLU A 190 -8.32 0.65 3.75
CA GLU A 190 -6.99 1.17 3.45
C GLU A 190 -7.08 2.55 2.77
N LEU A 191 -6.07 3.38 2.98
CA LEU A 191 -5.91 4.67 2.31
C LEU A 191 -4.51 4.77 1.69
N ILE A 192 -4.47 4.68 0.36
CA ILE A 192 -3.23 4.86 -0.41
C ILE A 192 -3.20 6.31 -0.91
N VAL A 193 -2.16 7.06 -0.57
CA VAL A 193 -2.00 8.44 -1.05
C VAL A 193 -0.93 8.49 -2.13
N VAL A 194 -1.27 9.06 -3.28
CA VAL A 194 -0.35 9.24 -4.41
C VAL A 194 0.37 10.58 -4.28
N VAL A 195 1.69 10.58 -4.47
CA VAL A 195 2.52 11.79 -4.53
C VAL A 195 3.48 11.71 -5.71
N PRO A 196 3.85 12.84 -6.35
CA PRO A 196 4.92 12.82 -7.33
C PRO A 196 6.28 12.71 -6.66
N TYR A 197 7.21 12.09 -7.37
CA TYR A 197 8.58 11.87 -6.89
C TYR A 197 9.34 13.16 -6.50
N PHE A 198 8.94 14.32 -7.05
CA PHE A 198 9.68 15.57 -6.86
C PHE A 198 9.24 16.36 -5.63
N TYR A 199 8.19 15.96 -4.89
CA TYR A 199 7.72 16.70 -3.72
C TYR A 199 8.83 16.93 -2.69
N ASP A 200 9.65 15.92 -2.41
CA ASP A 200 10.71 16.03 -1.43
C ASP A 200 11.79 17.06 -1.87
N THR A 201 12.11 17.13 -3.16
CA THR A 201 13.05 18.10 -3.73
C THR A 201 12.48 19.52 -3.86
N LYS A 202 11.15 19.66 -3.84
CA LYS A 202 10.42 20.93 -3.98
C LYS A 202 10.00 21.55 -2.65
N GLY A 203 10.53 21.08 -1.53
CA GLY A 203 10.24 21.62 -0.20
C GLY A 203 9.07 20.96 0.53
N TYR A 204 8.45 19.92 -0.06
CA TYR A 204 7.29 19.23 0.49
C TYR A 204 7.68 18.01 1.34
N LYS A 205 8.96 17.88 1.72
CA LYS A 205 9.46 16.80 2.62
C LYS A 205 8.62 16.64 3.87
N LYS A 206 8.26 17.75 4.51
CA LYS A 206 7.45 17.69 5.74
C LYS A 206 6.05 17.18 5.47
N LEU A 207 5.42 17.58 4.35
CA LEU A 207 4.12 17.08 3.94
C LEU A 207 4.19 15.56 3.71
N VAL A 208 5.12 15.09 2.88
CA VAL A 208 5.32 13.66 2.59
C VAL A 208 5.52 12.86 3.87
N ASN A 209 6.42 13.30 4.76
CA ASN A 209 6.65 12.63 6.04
C ASN A 209 5.36 12.53 6.87
N THR A 210 4.57 13.60 6.90
CA THR A 210 3.33 13.64 7.70
C THR A 210 2.23 12.77 7.09
N ILE A 211 2.12 12.71 5.75
CA ILE A 211 1.23 11.77 5.05
C ILE A 211 1.59 10.34 5.45
N ILE A 212 2.87 9.96 5.31
CA ILE A 212 3.35 8.63 5.67
C ILE A 212 3.04 8.32 7.14
N SER A 213 3.32 9.22 8.08
CA SER A 213 3.15 8.89 9.50
C SER A 213 1.68 8.94 9.97
N GLU A 214 0.86 9.83 9.43
CA GLU A 214 -0.42 10.21 10.06
C GLU A 214 -1.65 10.14 9.14
N ALA A 215 -1.51 9.99 7.82
CA ALA A 215 -2.64 10.17 6.90
C ALA A 215 -2.69 9.19 5.72
N ALA A 216 -2.04 8.03 5.82
CA ALA A 216 -2.07 6.98 4.80
C ALA A 216 -1.74 5.61 5.40
N THR A 217 -2.28 4.53 4.86
CA THR A 217 -1.82 3.15 5.11
C THR A 217 -0.62 2.80 4.22
N GLU A 218 -0.56 3.39 3.01
CA GLU A 218 0.49 3.19 2.01
C GLU A 218 0.76 4.51 1.27
N LEU A 219 2.02 4.77 0.93
CA LEU A 219 2.37 5.88 0.02
C LEU A 219 2.66 5.32 -1.37
N ALA A 220 1.99 5.83 -2.39
CA ALA A 220 2.29 5.54 -3.78
C ALA A 220 3.02 6.73 -4.42
N VAL A 221 4.11 6.48 -5.12
CA VAL A 221 4.98 7.52 -5.67
C VAL A 221 4.98 7.43 -7.19
N MET A 222 4.59 8.51 -7.88
CA MET A 222 4.73 8.63 -9.34
C MET A 222 6.20 8.72 -9.71
N ASN A 223 6.87 7.58 -9.80
CA ASN A 223 8.32 7.46 -9.92
C ASN A 223 8.77 7.25 -11.37
N TYR A 224 8.19 8.03 -12.28
CA TYR A 224 8.33 7.82 -13.71
C TYR A 224 9.58 8.46 -14.34
N TYR A 225 10.45 9.10 -13.57
CA TYR A 225 11.66 9.73 -14.11
C TYR A 225 12.77 8.70 -14.29
N ARG A 226 12.92 8.23 -15.54
CA ARG A 226 13.78 7.11 -15.88
C ARG A 226 15.25 7.35 -15.57
N ASP A 227 15.96 6.30 -15.14
CA ASP A 227 17.37 6.31 -14.69
C ASP A 227 17.64 7.02 -13.35
N LYS A 228 16.57 7.42 -12.65
CA LYS A 228 16.63 8.06 -11.32
C LYS A 228 15.63 7.46 -10.33
N GLU A 229 15.03 6.33 -10.64
CA GLU A 229 13.95 5.76 -9.84
C GLU A 229 14.39 5.37 -8.43
N ILE A 230 15.63 4.90 -8.26
CA ILE A 230 16.20 4.65 -6.93
C ILE A 230 16.40 5.98 -6.19
N ASP A 231 17.08 6.94 -6.83
CA ASP A 231 17.41 8.24 -6.24
C ASP A 231 16.15 8.99 -5.79
N HIS A 232 15.09 8.94 -6.59
CA HIS A 232 13.83 9.64 -6.37
C HIS A 232 12.86 8.92 -5.42
N LEU A 233 13.10 7.66 -5.09
CA LEU A 233 12.30 6.90 -4.11
C LEU A 233 12.97 6.84 -2.74
N ASP A 234 14.24 7.20 -2.63
CA ASP A 234 15.07 6.98 -1.42
C ASP A 234 14.50 7.67 -0.17
N HIS A 235 13.99 8.90 -0.29
CA HIS A 235 13.43 9.61 0.84
C HIS A 235 12.16 8.93 1.36
N GLU A 236 11.19 8.70 0.48
CA GLU A 236 9.91 8.07 0.75
C GLU A 236 10.09 6.66 1.30
N ALA A 237 10.98 5.86 0.69
CA ALA A 237 11.28 4.51 1.14
C ALA A 237 11.87 4.49 2.56
N ARG A 238 12.81 5.41 2.87
CA ARG A 238 13.38 5.51 4.23
C ARG A 238 12.33 5.91 5.26
N GLN A 239 11.45 6.85 4.94
CA GLN A 239 10.39 7.29 5.85
C GLN A 239 9.33 6.21 6.06
N ALA A 240 8.86 5.58 4.99
CA ALA A 240 7.88 4.50 5.06
C ALA A 240 8.41 3.29 5.84
N LYS A 241 9.69 2.93 5.65
CA LYS A 241 10.36 1.90 6.45
C LYS A 241 10.35 2.23 7.94
N THR A 242 10.66 3.47 8.28
CA THR A 242 10.65 3.95 9.67
C THR A 242 9.24 3.89 10.27
N ALA A 243 8.21 4.16 9.46
CA ALA A 243 6.80 4.08 9.87
C ALA A 243 6.21 2.66 9.81
N GLY A 244 6.94 1.67 9.29
CA GLY A 244 6.44 0.30 9.09
C GLY A 244 5.37 0.18 8.00
N LYS A 245 5.33 1.11 7.03
CA LYS A 245 4.32 1.16 5.97
C LYS A 245 4.89 0.75 4.61
N PRO A 246 4.12 0.08 3.74
CA PRO A 246 4.54 -0.20 2.37
C PRO A 246 4.66 1.09 1.54
N ILE A 247 5.36 0.97 0.41
CA ILE A 247 5.36 1.97 -0.66
C ILE A 247 4.98 1.31 -1.98
N THR A 248 4.30 2.03 -2.86
CA THR A 248 4.13 1.68 -4.28
C THR A 248 4.99 2.59 -5.14
N THR A 249 5.74 2.04 -6.08
CA THR A 249 6.35 2.82 -7.17
C THR A 249 5.46 2.72 -8.41
N ILE A 250 5.04 3.87 -8.94
CA ILE A 250 4.15 3.96 -10.10
C ILE A 250 4.97 4.31 -11.35
N TYR A 251 4.72 3.58 -12.43
CA TYR A 251 5.27 3.82 -13.76
C TYR A 251 4.23 4.42 -14.69
N GLU A 252 4.68 5.29 -15.59
CA GLU A 252 3.83 5.93 -16.60
C GLU A 252 4.07 5.30 -17.97
N PHE A 253 2.97 5.02 -18.68
CA PHE A 253 3.01 4.46 -20.03
C PHE A 253 2.38 5.37 -21.07
N LYS A 254 1.81 6.52 -20.72
CA LYS A 254 1.30 7.49 -21.70
C LYS A 254 2.39 8.00 -22.64
N ARG A 255 2.00 8.33 -23.86
CA ARG A 255 2.91 8.80 -24.91
C ARG A 255 3.64 10.08 -24.47
N PRO A 256 4.97 10.19 -24.65
CA PRO A 256 5.67 11.45 -24.51
C PRO A 256 5.08 12.54 -25.41
N GLY A 257 5.01 13.77 -24.91
CA GLY A 257 4.39 14.90 -25.58
C GLY A 257 2.92 15.15 -25.21
N GLU A 258 2.28 14.19 -24.54
CA GLU A 258 0.95 14.35 -23.96
C GLU A 258 1.05 14.71 -22.48
N HIS A 259 0.13 15.54 -21.97
CA HIS A 259 0.05 15.90 -20.54
C HIS A 259 1.36 16.43 -19.92
N GLY A 260 2.23 17.05 -20.73
CA GLY A 260 3.54 17.55 -20.26
C GLY A 260 4.60 16.47 -20.04
N LEU A 261 4.31 15.20 -20.39
CA LEU A 261 5.26 14.10 -20.27
C LEU A 261 6.39 14.23 -21.28
N THR A 262 7.62 14.02 -20.83
CA THR A 262 8.79 13.88 -21.72
C THR A 262 9.12 12.41 -21.92
N HIS A 263 10.01 12.09 -22.87
CA HIS A 263 10.54 10.73 -23.01
C HIS A 263 11.16 10.19 -21.72
N LYS A 264 11.65 11.08 -20.85
CA LYS A 264 12.25 10.71 -19.58
C LYS A 264 11.20 10.35 -18.51
N ASN A 265 9.95 10.77 -18.70
CA ASN A 265 8.84 10.60 -17.74
C ASN A 265 7.87 9.49 -18.13
N SER A 266 8.23 8.62 -19.09
CA SER A 266 7.33 7.58 -19.57
C SER A 266 8.10 6.38 -20.08
N TYR A 267 7.58 5.19 -19.82
CA TYR A 267 8.07 3.91 -20.32
C TYR A 267 7.43 3.51 -21.66
N TYR A 268 6.59 4.36 -22.27
CA TYR A 268 5.88 4.08 -23.53
C TYR A 268 6.79 3.46 -24.61
N ASN A 269 7.99 4.00 -24.83
CA ASN A 269 8.91 3.51 -25.86
C ASN A 269 9.85 2.39 -25.38
N GLU A 270 9.96 2.15 -24.07
CA GLU A 270 10.85 1.11 -23.52
C GLU A 270 10.13 -0.22 -23.35
N GLY A 271 8.80 -0.20 -23.26
CA GLY A 271 7.99 -1.39 -23.09
C GLY A 271 7.70 -1.76 -21.64
N TYR A 272 6.77 -2.69 -21.47
CA TYR A 272 6.38 -3.24 -20.18
C TYR A 272 7.51 -4.07 -19.56
N THR A 273 8.28 -4.82 -20.37
CA THR A 273 9.44 -5.58 -19.88
C THR A 273 10.45 -4.67 -19.17
N ALA A 274 10.78 -3.51 -19.74
CA ALA A 274 11.72 -2.57 -19.12
C ALA A 274 11.21 -2.03 -17.78
N ALA A 275 9.90 -1.77 -17.66
CA ALA A 275 9.30 -1.34 -16.40
C ALA A 275 9.33 -2.44 -15.32
N ILE A 276 9.06 -3.70 -15.68
CA ILE A 276 9.21 -4.84 -14.77
C ILE A 276 10.66 -4.99 -14.31
N GLU A 277 11.62 -4.93 -15.23
CA GLU A 277 13.04 -5.05 -14.89
C GLU A 277 13.47 -3.95 -13.92
N ASN A 278 13.00 -2.72 -14.11
CA ASN A 278 13.24 -1.63 -13.17
C ASN A 278 12.58 -1.91 -11.81
N GLY A 279 11.31 -2.31 -11.78
CA GLY A 279 10.59 -2.65 -10.56
C GLY A 279 11.31 -3.72 -9.74
N ASN A 280 11.80 -4.77 -10.38
CA ASN A 280 12.57 -5.83 -9.73
C ASN A 280 13.89 -5.31 -9.13
N ARG A 281 14.57 -4.37 -9.81
CA ARG A 281 15.77 -3.72 -9.24
C ARG A 281 15.44 -2.88 -8.01
N LEU A 282 14.31 -2.16 -8.00
CA LEU A 282 13.87 -1.39 -6.83
C LEU A 282 13.56 -2.30 -5.65
N ILE A 283 12.81 -3.39 -5.89
CA ILE A 283 12.48 -4.38 -4.85
C ILE A 283 13.76 -4.99 -4.25
N GLU A 284 14.75 -5.34 -5.07
CA GLU A 284 16.02 -5.87 -4.57
C GLU A 284 16.86 -4.82 -3.84
N HIS A 285 16.90 -3.58 -4.36
CA HIS A 285 17.62 -2.47 -3.72
C HIS A 285 17.06 -2.17 -2.32
N TYR A 286 15.73 -2.17 -2.20
CA TYR A 286 15.00 -1.89 -0.97
C TYR A 286 14.51 -3.18 -0.28
N LYS A 287 15.31 -4.26 -0.27
CA LYS A 287 14.92 -5.59 0.26
C LYS A 287 14.36 -5.66 1.69
N ASP A 288 14.61 -4.64 2.51
CA ASP A 288 14.13 -4.52 3.89
C ASP A 288 12.91 -3.58 4.01
N GLN A 289 12.30 -3.21 2.88
CA GLN A 289 11.13 -2.36 2.75
C GLN A 289 10.17 -3.04 1.77
N ARG A 290 8.87 -3.06 2.10
CA ARG A 290 7.87 -3.57 1.16
C ARG A 290 7.66 -2.54 0.04
N VAL A 291 8.10 -2.88 -1.16
CA VAL A 291 7.92 -2.09 -2.38
C VAL A 291 6.96 -2.83 -3.32
N ASN A 292 5.81 -2.24 -3.55
CA ASN A 292 4.83 -2.67 -4.53
C ASN A 292 5.05 -1.91 -5.86
N ILE A 293 4.53 -2.44 -6.96
CA ILE A 293 4.64 -1.85 -8.30
C ILE A 293 3.25 -1.46 -8.80
N ALA A 294 3.10 -0.34 -9.48
CA ALA A 294 1.87 -0.03 -10.21
C ALA A 294 2.14 0.67 -11.56
N TYR A 295 1.15 0.62 -12.45
CA TYR A 295 1.18 1.36 -13.72
C TYR A 295 0.00 2.35 -13.79
N HIS A 296 0.28 3.57 -14.23
CA HIS A 296 -0.57 4.73 -13.97
C HIS A 296 -1.82 4.83 -14.86
N ASP A 297 -1.93 4.01 -15.90
CA ASP A 297 -3.06 4.07 -16.82
C ASP A 297 -3.22 2.72 -17.56
N TYR A 298 -4.39 2.10 -17.40
CA TYR A 298 -4.76 0.84 -18.03
C TYR A 298 -4.77 0.91 -19.57
N HIS A 299 -5.28 1.98 -20.16
CA HIS A 299 -5.34 2.11 -21.62
C HIS A 299 -3.93 2.28 -22.20
N ALA A 300 -3.10 3.11 -21.56
CA ALA A 300 -1.71 3.28 -21.97
C ALA A 300 -0.90 1.99 -21.78
N PHE A 301 -1.14 1.25 -20.68
CA PHE A 301 -0.57 -0.08 -20.48
C PHE A 301 -0.94 -1.03 -21.62
N ARG A 302 -2.22 -1.08 -22.01
CA ARG A 302 -2.67 -1.90 -23.15
C ARG A 302 -2.03 -1.51 -24.46
N GLU A 303 -1.89 -0.20 -24.70
CA GLU A 303 -1.22 0.28 -25.90
C GLU A 303 0.26 -0.18 -25.94
N VAL A 304 0.95 -0.15 -24.80
CA VAL A 304 2.35 -0.59 -24.73
C VAL A 304 2.48 -2.10 -24.97
N ILE A 305 1.68 -2.94 -24.30
CA ILE A 305 1.77 -4.41 -24.46
C ILE A 305 1.30 -4.90 -25.84
N GLU A 306 0.40 -4.19 -26.52
CA GLU A 306 -0.01 -4.52 -27.89
C GLU A 306 1.12 -4.26 -28.93
N ASN A 307 2.11 -3.44 -28.57
CA ASN A 307 3.23 -3.05 -29.42
C ASN A 307 4.56 -3.76 -29.06
N GLU A 308 4.54 -4.68 -28.10
CA GLU A 308 5.70 -5.44 -27.60
C GLU A 308 5.69 -6.90 -28.11
#